data_AF-A0A7K4B8W7-F1
#
_entry.id   AF-A0A7K4B8W7-F1
#
_cell.length_a   1.000
_cell.length_b   1.000
_cell.length_c   1.000
_cell.angle_alpha   90.00
_cell.angle_beta   90.00
_cell.angle_gamma   90.00
#
_symmetry.space_group_name_H-M   'P 1'
#
loop_
_entity.id
_entity.type
_entity.pdbx_description
1 polymer ?
#
loop_
_entity_poly.entity_id
_entity_poly.type
_entity_poly.pdbx_seq_one_letter_code
_entity_poly.pdbx_strand_id
1 'polypeptide(L)'
;MTEKVLKAYLYAQGEELVTGRSINKLIHRCGEYDSDYLTLRPKAAPLDGLYIPTRYPNGVPDSIPADVFIRPAAVSALEITDKVLDRVKTWFEKNNVKPEY
;
A
#
# COMPACT_ATOMS: atom_id res chain seq x y z
N MET A 1 1.49 -6.30 0.43
CA MET A 1 0.47 -6.16 1.49
C MET A 1 -0.33 -4.87 1.30
N THR A 2 0.31 -3.71 1.30
CA THR A 2 -0.32 -2.37 1.17
C THR A 2 -1.32 -2.26 0.03
N GLU A 3 -1.00 -2.78 -1.16
CA GLU A 3 -1.93 -2.82 -2.31
C GLU A 3 -3.27 -3.46 -1.94
N LYS A 4 -3.23 -4.64 -1.30
CA LYS A 4 -4.43 -5.39 -0.90
C LYS A 4 -5.23 -4.65 0.17
N VAL A 5 -4.53 -4.01 1.11
CA VAL A 5 -5.15 -3.24 2.20
C VAL A 5 -5.92 -2.03 1.66
N LEU A 6 -5.31 -1.25 0.76
CA LEU A 6 -5.98 -0.12 0.11
C LEU A 6 -7.16 -0.57 -0.75
N LYS A 7 -7.01 -1.70 -1.46
CA LYS A 7 -8.12 -2.29 -2.21
C LYS A 7 -9.26 -2.71 -1.31
N ALA A 8 -8.99 -3.35 -0.17
CA ALA A 8 -10.02 -3.75 0.78
C ALA A 8 -10.83 -2.54 1.28
N TYR A 9 -10.17 -1.41 1.56
CA TYR A 9 -10.85 -0.17 1.90
C TYR A 9 -11.76 0.32 0.76
N LEU A 10 -11.26 0.38 -0.48
CA LEU A 10 -12.04 0.80 -1.65
C LEU A 10 -13.25 -0.12 -1.93
N TYR A 11 -13.07 -1.44 -1.81
CA TYR A 11 -14.18 -2.39 -1.87
C TYR A 11 -15.22 -2.12 -0.77
N ALA A 12 -14.78 -1.79 0.45
CA ALA A 12 -15.70 -1.45 1.54
C ALA A 12 -16.42 -0.09 1.34
N GLN A 13 -15.93 0.77 0.46
CA GLN A 13 -16.66 1.97 -0.01
C GLN A 13 -17.70 1.65 -1.09
N GLY A 14 -17.81 0.40 -1.54
CA GLY A 14 -18.75 -0.04 -2.57
C GLY A 14 -18.19 -0.03 -4.00
N GLU A 15 -16.87 0.12 -4.19
CA GLU A 15 -16.29 -0.04 -5.52
C GLU A 15 -16.28 -1.51 -5.96
N GLU A 16 -16.81 -1.81 -7.15
CA GLU A 16 -16.92 -3.20 -7.63
C GLU A 16 -15.62 -3.74 -8.27
N LEU A 17 -14.81 -2.87 -8.88
CA LEU A 17 -13.64 -3.30 -9.67
C LEU A 17 -12.38 -2.48 -9.33
N VAL A 18 -11.74 -2.79 -8.21
CA VAL A 18 -10.51 -2.12 -7.78
C VAL A 18 -9.26 -2.73 -8.47
N THR A 19 -8.94 -2.24 -9.67
CA THR A 19 -7.80 -2.70 -10.47
C THR A 19 -6.52 -1.88 -10.26
N GLY A 20 -5.43 -2.32 -10.88
CA GLY A 20 -4.12 -1.67 -10.80
C GLY A 20 -3.29 -2.09 -9.59
N ARG A 21 -2.00 -1.78 -9.63
CA ARG A 21 -1.04 -2.11 -8.55
C ARG A 21 -0.30 -0.90 -7.99
N SER A 22 -0.58 0.28 -8.53
CA SER A 22 0.06 1.51 -8.04
C SER A 22 -0.55 1.91 -6.70
N ILE A 23 0.24 1.82 -5.65
CA ILE A 23 -0.05 2.33 -4.32
C ILE A 23 -0.37 3.82 -4.39
N ASN A 24 0.38 4.60 -5.19
CA ASN A 24 0.13 6.04 -5.34
C ASN A 24 -1.28 6.33 -5.88
N LYS A 25 -1.74 5.57 -6.88
CA LYS A 25 -3.11 5.71 -7.41
C LYS A 25 -4.16 5.21 -6.44
N LEU A 26 -3.95 4.05 -5.82
CA LEU A 26 -4.90 3.45 -4.88
C LEU A 26 -5.10 4.35 -3.66
N ILE A 27 -4.03 4.86 -3.05
CA ILE A 27 -4.13 5.70 -1.85
C ILE A 27 -4.70 7.09 -2.16
N HIS A 28 -4.48 7.60 -3.38
CA HIS A 28 -5.13 8.83 -3.82
C HIS A 28 -6.64 8.68 -3.89
N ARG A 29 -7.13 7.56 -4.47
CA ARG A 29 -8.55 7.22 -4.53
C ARG A 29 -9.16 7.00 -3.14
N CYS A 30 -8.43 6.34 -2.24
CA CYS A 30 -8.87 6.25 -0.84
C CYS A 30 -9.06 7.65 -0.23
N GLY A 31 -8.21 8.60 -0.64
CA GLY A 31 -8.29 10.01 -0.28
C GLY A 31 -9.54 10.76 -0.74
N GLU A 32 -10.26 10.24 -1.74
CA GLU A 32 -11.54 10.79 -2.21
C GLU A 32 -12.68 10.51 -1.20
N TYR A 33 -12.53 9.45 -0.39
CA TYR A 33 -13.46 9.07 0.67
C TYR A 33 -13.02 9.57 2.06
N ASP A 34 -11.71 9.56 2.33
CA ASP A 34 -11.12 10.02 3.59
C ASP A 34 -9.81 10.76 3.32
N SER A 35 -9.82 12.08 3.44
CA SER A 35 -8.70 12.96 3.13
C SER A 35 -7.41 12.64 3.89
N ASP A 36 -7.50 11.94 5.03
CA ASP A 36 -6.29 11.58 5.79
C ASP A 36 -5.40 10.59 5.02
N TYR A 37 -5.94 9.81 4.08
CA TYR A 37 -5.12 8.99 3.18
C TYR A 37 -4.19 9.85 2.30
N LEU A 38 -4.58 11.08 1.98
CA LEU A 38 -3.72 12.02 1.24
C LEU A 38 -2.50 12.43 2.06
N THR A 39 -2.59 12.44 3.40
CA THR A 39 -1.44 12.71 4.28
C THR A 39 -0.45 11.53 4.33
N LEU A 40 -0.95 10.31 4.13
CA LEU A 40 -0.15 9.09 4.05
C LEU A 40 0.47 8.87 2.66
N ARG A 41 -0.15 9.43 1.61
CA ARG A 41 0.26 9.26 0.21
C ARG A 41 1.75 9.53 -0.07
N PRO A 42 2.38 10.64 0.40
CA PRO A 42 3.80 10.89 0.12
C PRO A 42 4.72 9.83 0.73
N LYS A 43 4.28 9.20 1.83
CA LYS A 43 5.03 8.13 2.52
C LYS A 43 4.79 6.77 1.87
N ALA A 44 3.58 6.50 1.38
CA ALA A 44 3.20 5.23 0.78
C ALA A 44 3.57 5.10 -0.71
N ALA A 45 3.52 6.19 -1.48
CA ALA A 45 3.80 6.17 -2.92
C ALA A 45 5.17 5.58 -3.30
N PRO A 46 6.27 5.82 -2.55
CA PRO A 46 7.57 5.20 -2.85
C PRO A 46 7.58 3.67 -2.84
N LEU A 47 6.60 3.00 -2.20
CA LEU A 47 6.49 1.54 -2.24
C LEU A 47 6.24 0.99 -3.66
N ASP A 48 5.74 1.81 -4.60
CA ASP A 48 5.64 1.43 -6.02
C ASP A 48 7.01 1.08 -6.60
N GLY A 49 8.07 1.75 -6.13
CA GLY A 49 9.45 1.49 -6.53
C GLY A 49 9.99 0.13 -6.07
N LEU A 50 9.32 -0.53 -5.12
CA LEU A 50 9.70 -1.88 -4.66
C LEU A 50 9.01 -2.98 -5.46
N TYR A 51 8.07 -2.67 -6.37
CA TYR A 51 7.24 -3.68 -6.99
C TYR A 51 7.95 -4.52 -8.07
N ILE A 52 8.74 -3.91 -8.95
CA ILE A 52 9.49 -4.62 -10.01
C ILE A 52 10.94 -4.89 -9.59
N PRO A 53 11.71 -3.90 -9.08
CA PRO A 53 13.14 -4.07 -8.83
C PRO A 53 13.51 -5.13 -7.79
N THR A 54 12.62 -5.43 -6.84
CA THR A 54 12.87 -6.46 -5.82
C THR A 54 12.79 -7.89 -6.36
N ARG A 55 12.26 -8.09 -7.58
CA ARG A 55 11.99 -9.40 -8.16
C ARG A 55 12.86 -9.76 -9.36
N TYR A 56 13.42 -8.77 -10.05
CA TYR A 56 14.17 -8.99 -11.28
C TYR A 56 15.54 -8.30 -11.22
N PRO A 57 16.63 -9.01 -11.53
CA PRO A 57 17.98 -8.45 -11.51
C PRO A 57 18.16 -7.22 -12.39
N ASN A 58 17.48 -7.18 -13.54
CA ASN A 58 17.51 -6.02 -14.45
C ASN A 58 16.86 -4.75 -13.88
N GLY A 59 16.21 -4.83 -12.72
CA GLY A 59 15.66 -3.67 -12.03
C GLY A 59 16.68 -2.90 -11.19
N VAL A 60 17.93 -3.39 -11.10
CA VAL A 60 19.01 -2.77 -10.34
C VAL A 60 20.24 -2.66 -11.25
N PRO A 61 20.79 -1.46 -11.50
CA PRO A 61 22.00 -1.30 -12.30
C PRO A 61 23.20 -1.99 -11.64
N ASP A 62 23.90 -2.83 -12.41
CA ASP A 62 25.18 -3.46 -12.04
C ASP A 62 25.20 -4.17 -10.68
N SER A 63 24.04 -4.65 -10.18
CA SER A 63 23.90 -5.30 -8.88
C SER A 63 22.72 -6.27 -8.88
N ILE A 64 22.57 -7.06 -7.81
CA ILE A 64 21.38 -7.89 -7.57
C ILE A 64 20.44 -7.24 -6.55
N PRO A 65 19.12 -7.54 -6.58
CA PRO A 65 18.17 -6.97 -5.63
C PRO A 65 18.49 -7.26 -4.17
N ALA A 66 19.07 -8.44 -3.87
CA ALA A 66 19.46 -8.83 -2.52
C ALA A 66 20.52 -7.91 -1.88
N ASP A 67 21.36 -7.26 -2.70
CA ASP A 67 22.42 -6.37 -2.24
C ASP A 67 21.95 -4.92 -2.04
N VAL A 68 20.84 -4.54 -2.70
CA VAL A 68 20.29 -3.18 -2.65
C VAL A 68 19.13 -3.06 -1.66
N PHE A 69 18.22 -4.04 -1.64
CA PHE A 69 17.05 -4.04 -0.76
C PHE A 69 17.36 -4.72 0.58
N ILE A 70 18.31 -4.13 1.29
CA ILE A 70 18.80 -4.60 2.59
C ILE A 70 17.88 -4.16 3.75
N ARG A 71 18.20 -4.62 4.97
CA ARG A 71 17.37 -4.43 6.18
C ARG A 71 16.77 -3.02 6.36
N PRO A 72 17.50 -1.90 6.19
CA PRO A 72 16.90 -0.56 6.30
C PRO A 72 15.72 -0.32 5.35
N ALA A 73 15.82 -0.77 4.10
CA ALA A 73 14.74 -0.64 3.11
C ALA A 73 13.54 -1.50 3.52
N ALA A 74 13.78 -2.72 4.00
CA ALA A 74 12.73 -3.60 4.49
C ALA A 74 11.99 -3.02 5.71
N VAL A 75 12.72 -2.49 6.70
CA VAL A 75 12.14 -1.86 7.90
C VAL A 75 11.29 -0.65 7.52
N SER A 76 11.82 0.25 6.68
CA SER A 76 11.08 1.42 6.22
C SER A 76 9.79 1.03 5.48
N ALA A 77 9.85 0.00 4.62
CA ALA A 77 8.67 -0.49 3.91
C ALA A 77 7.61 -1.09 4.85
N LEU A 78 8.04 -1.80 5.91
CA LEU A 78 7.14 -2.34 6.93
C LEU A 78 6.46 -1.24 7.73
N GLU A 79 7.20 -0.24 8.21
CA GLU A 79 6.63 0.88 8.98
C GLU A 79 5.56 1.65 8.18
N ILE A 80 5.77 1.83 6.88
CA ILE A 80 4.78 2.47 6.01
C ILE A 80 3.56 1.55 5.83
N THR A 81 3.79 0.25 5.67
CA THR A 81 2.71 -0.74 5.54
C THR A 81 1.84 -0.79 6.78
N ASP A 82 2.45 -0.78 7.98
CA ASP A 82 1.74 -0.81 9.26
C ASP A 82 0.86 0.43 9.43
N LYS A 83 1.36 1.62 9.10
CA LYS A 83 0.57 2.87 9.14
C LYS A 83 -0.68 2.81 8.26
N VAL A 84 -0.55 2.25 7.05
CA VAL A 84 -1.71 2.08 6.14
C VAL A 84 -2.68 1.02 6.67
N LEU A 85 -2.15 -0.08 7.20
CA LEU A 85 -2.95 -1.16 7.77
C LEU A 85 -3.75 -0.70 9.00
N ASP A 86 -3.11 -0.01 9.92
CA ASP A 86 -3.74 0.50 11.14
C ASP A 86 -4.84 1.50 10.82
N ARG A 87 -4.64 2.34 9.80
CA ARG A 87 -5.67 3.28 9.33
C ARG A 87 -6.91 2.53 8.83
N VAL A 88 -6.72 1.54 7.96
CA VAL A 88 -7.82 0.74 7.40
C VAL A 88 -8.52 -0.07 8.49
N LYS A 89 -7.77 -0.70 9.41
CA LYS A 89 -8.32 -1.43 10.56
C LYS A 89 -9.18 -0.53 11.44
N THR A 90 -8.65 0.63 11.83
CA THR A 90 -9.39 1.61 12.64
C THR A 90 -10.70 2.02 11.96
N TRP A 91 -10.69 2.16 10.63
CA TRP A 91 -11.90 2.43 9.88
C TRP A 91 -12.89 1.24 9.95
N PHE A 92 -12.45 0.01 9.73
CA PHE A 92 -13.33 -1.17 9.83
C PHE A 92 -13.93 -1.36 11.23
N GLU A 93 -13.12 -1.18 12.28
CA GLU A 93 -13.56 -1.27 13.69
C GLU A 93 -14.65 -0.24 13.99
N LYS A 94 -14.52 0.99 13.48
CA LYS A 94 -15.52 2.04 13.66
C LYS A 94 -16.82 1.79 12.88
N ASN A 95 -16.71 1.15 11.71
CA ASN A 95 -17.85 0.96 10.81
C ASN A 95 -18.55 -0.40 10.99
N ASN A 96 -18.14 -1.20 11.99
CA ASN A 96 -18.74 -2.48 12.39
C ASN A 96 -19.02 -3.45 11.22
N VAL A 97 -18.25 -3.33 10.13
CA VAL A 97 -18.39 -4.18 8.95
C VAL A 97 -17.72 -5.51 9.29
N LYS A 98 -18.52 -6.48 9.76
CA LYS A 98 -18.10 -7.88 9.70
C LYS A 98 -18.06 -8.24 8.21
N PRO A 99 -16.92 -8.70 7.67
CA PRO A 99 -16.89 -9.21 6.32
C PRO A 99 -17.80 -10.43 6.27
N GLU A 100 -18.90 -10.33 5.52
CA GLU A 100 -19.72 -11.49 5.16
C GLU A 100 -18.85 -12.39 4.27
N TYR A 101 -18.60 -13.62 4.74
CA TYR A 101 -17.91 -14.68 4.02
C TYR A 101 -18.94 -15.63 3.38
#